data_AF-A0AAD2FT62-F1
#
_entry.id   AF-A0AAD2FT62-F1
#
_cell.length_a   1.000
_cell.length_b   1.000
_cell.length_c   1.000
_cell.angle_alpha   90.00
_cell.angle_beta   90.00
_cell.angle_gamma   90.00
#
_symmetry.space_group_name_H-M   'P 1'
#
loop_
_entity.id
_entity.type
_entity.pdbx_description
1 polymer ?
#
loop_
_entity_poly.entity_id
_entity_poly.type
_entity_poly.pdbx_seq_one_letter_code
_entity_poly.pdbx_strand_id
1 'polypeptide(L)'
;MRRNDPFQGCTLLQVKDERLGTIAVVDRFATLPIYKACYHLKHTKLSSILAEMDRNGDALVDAHGMTPFHILATSAMLRTDLLGGLIDEYSMASISQKDSHGKMMMDYLLANRSSKAPSIIKLVLGRIFDAEISGWGLPKWKSILCGEIESSECWEGDMQSRLRCLHGLYERLFVYRKVEQMSLLELAAWKIRMGSGEVDRECYRLICGSDAVIGNVKWYLSRAPHDQS
;
A
#
# COMPACT_ATOMS: atom_id res chain seq x y z
N MET A 1 -12.67 32.82 -22.58
CA MET A 1 -11.87 31.70 -22.05
C MET A 1 -12.79 30.49 -21.85
N ARG A 2 -12.69 29.48 -22.71
CA ARG A 2 -13.44 28.22 -22.53
C ARG A 2 -12.65 27.36 -21.53
N ARG A 3 -13.32 26.87 -20.48
CA ARG A 3 -12.73 25.94 -19.51
C ARG A 3 -12.36 24.66 -20.26
N ASN A 4 -11.14 24.16 -20.05
CA ASN A 4 -10.71 22.85 -20.53
C ASN A 4 -11.66 21.81 -19.95
N ASP A 5 -12.52 21.26 -20.80
CA ASP A 5 -13.36 20.12 -20.46
C ASP A 5 -12.45 18.88 -20.42
N PRO A 6 -12.27 18.23 -19.26
CA PRO A 6 -11.41 17.05 -19.14
C PRO A 6 -11.90 15.86 -20.00
N PHE A 7 -13.10 15.94 -20.60
CA PHE A 7 -13.68 14.91 -21.45
C PHE A 7 -13.64 15.24 -22.95
N GLN A 8 -12.98 16.33 -23.34
CA GLN A 8 -12.83 16.72 -24.75
C GLN A 8 -12.00 15.65 -25.51
N GLY A 9 -12.69 14.76 -26.23
CA GLY A 9 -12.10 13.66 -27.00
C GLY A 9 -12.62 12.26 -26.64
N CYS A 10 -13.40 12.11 -25.55
CA CYS A 10 -14.04 10.84 -25.20
C CYS A 10 -15.27 10.56 -26.08
N THR A 11 -15.08 9.92 -27.24
CA THR A 11 -16.18 9.55 -28.16
C THR A 11 -17.15 8.52 -27.57
N LEU A 12 -16.73 7.74 -26.57
CA LEU A 12 -17.59 6.79 -25.84
C LEU A 12 -18.59 7.46 -24.88
N LEU A 13 -18.37 8.73 -24.52
CA LEU A 13 -19.29 9.52 -23.69
C LEU A 13 -20.20 10.44 -24.54
N GLN A 14 -19.99 10.51 -25.85
CA GLN A 14 -20.78 11.33 -26.77
C GLN A 14 -22.08 10.66 -27.21
N VAL A 15 -22.76 9.94 -26.30
CA VAL A 15 -24.15 9.54 -26.53
C VAL A 15 -25.00 10.78 -26.35
N LYS A 16 -25.34 11.45 -27.47
CA LYS A 16 -26.20 12.64 -27.56
C LYS A 16 -27.68 12.36 -27.26
N ASP A 17 -27.94 11.57 -26.23
CA ASP A 17 -29.29 11.38 -25.74
C ASP A 17 -29.28 11.59 -24.23
N GLU A 18 -29.79 12.74 -23.80
CA GLU A 18 -29.89 13.16 -22.40
C GLU A 18 -30.73 12.18 -21.57
N ARG A 19 -31.43 11.23 -22.20
CA ARG A 19 -32.15 10.13 -21.53
C ARG A 19 -31.36 8.81 -21.45
N LEU A 20 -30.27 8.64 -22.21
CA LEU A 20 -29.43 7.43 -22.22
C LEU A 20 -28.10 7.56 -21.46
N GLY A 21 -27.73 8.76 -21.00
CA GLY A 21 -26.47 8.99 -20.27
C GLY A 21 -26.30 8.12 -19.02
N THR A 22 -27.39 7.74 -18.36
CA THR A 22 -27.38 6.78 -17.25
C THR A 22 -27.30 5.33 -17.72
N ILE A 23 -27.85 5.00 -18.89
CA ILE A 23 -27.96 3.63 -19.40
C ILE A 23 -26.61 3.15 -19.98
N ALA A 24 -25.89 4.02 -20.71
CA ALA A 24 -24.59 3.66 -21.30
C ALA A 24 -23.49 3.42 -20.24
N VAL A 25 -23.53 4.13 -19.10
CA VAL A 25 -22.60 3.89 -17.97
C VAL A 25 -22.94 2.58 -17.25
N VAL A 26 -24.22 2.20 -17.21
CA VAL A 26 -24.68 0.94 -16.60
C VAL A 26 -24.24 -0.27 -17.43
N ASP A 27 -24.27 -0.18 -18.76
CA ASP A 27 -23.86 -1.28 -19.65
C ASP A 27 -22.35 -1.51 -19.74
N ARG A 28 -21.53 -0.49 -19.45
CA ARG A 28 -20.05 -0.63 -19.42
C ARG A 28 -19.59 -1.76 -18.50
N PHE A 29 -20.36 -2.07 -17.46
CA PHE A 29 -20.04 -3.06 -16.44
C PHE A 29 -20.93 -4.30 -16.49
N ALA A 30 -21.88 -4.35 -17.44
CA ALA A 30 -22.84 -5.44 -17.53
C ALA A 30 -22.20 -6.79 -17.92
N THR A 31 -21.06 -6.76 -18.59
CA THR A 31 -20.39 -7.95 -19.12
C THR A 31 -19.51 -8.68 -18.11
N LEU A 32 -19.16 -8.05 -16.98
CA LEU A 32 -18.30 -8.65 -15.97
C LEU A 32 -19.08 -8.83 -14.65
N PRO A 33 -19.43 -10.08 -14.27
CA PRO A 33 -20.28 -10.37 -13.11
C PRO A 33 -19.79 -9.73 -11.80
N ILE A 34 -18.47 -9.66 -11.58
CA ILE A 34 -17.91 -9.04 -10.38
C ILE A 34 -18.19 -7.53 -10.30
N TYR A 35 -18.20 -6.84 -11.44
CA TYR A 35 -18.44 -5.40 -11.48
C TYR A 35 -19.90 -5.13 -11.14
N LYS A 36 -20.81 -5.95 -11.68
CA LYS A 36 -22.22 -5.91 -11.29
C LYS A 36 -22.38 -6.08 -9.77
N ALA A 37 -21.61 -6.98 -9.15
CA ALA A 37 -21.60 -7.16 -7.70
C ALA A 37 -21.03 -5.94 -6.95
N CYS A 38 -19.96 -5.32 -7.47
CA CYS A 38 -19.34 -4.11 -6.95
C CYS A 38 -20.12 -2.82 -7.22
N TYR A 39 -21.09 -2.81 -8.14
CA TYR A 39 -21.98 -1.68 -8.42
C TYR A 39 -23.31 -1.79 -7.66
N HIS A 40 -23.89 -2.99 -7.57
CA HIS A 40 -25.10 -3.26 -6.78
C HIS A 40 -24.77 -3.56 -5.31
N LEU A 41 -23.91 -2.72 -4.72
CA LEU A 41 -23.29 -2.94 -3.42
C LEU A 41 -24.25 -3.21 -2.28
N LYS A 42 -25.48 -2.71 -2.31
CA LYS A 42 -26.42 -2.84 -1.19
C LYS A 42 -26.71 -4.30 -0.80
N HIS A 43 -26.66 -5.22 -1.75
CA HIS A 43 -27.07 -6.62 -1.52
C HIS A 43 -25.95 -7.63 -1.70
N THR A 44 -24.77 -7.19 -2.14
CA THR A 44 -23.63 -8.07 -2.38
C THR A 44 -22.99 -8.48 -1.05
N LYS A 45 -22.72 -9.79 -0.92
CA LYS A 45 -21.97 -10.38 0.20
C LYS A 45 -20.50 -10.55 -0.20
N LEU A 46 -19.59 -10.44 0.76
CA LEU A 46 -18.15 -10.65 0.54
C LEU A 46 -17.86 -12.01 -0.09
N SER A 47 -18.49 -13.08 0.42
CA SER A 47 -18.33 -14.44 -0.08
C SER A 47 -18.67 -14.58 -1.58
N SER A 48 -19.63 -13.79 -2.07
CA SER A 48 -20.00 -13.80 -3.49
C SER A 48 -18.94 -13.12 -4.36
N ILE A 49 -18.30 -12.07 -3.86
CA ILE A 49 -17.19 -11.39 -4.57
C ILE A 49 -15.97 -12.31 -4.58
N LEU A 50 -15.59 -12.89 -3.45
CA LEU A 50 -14.47 -13.84 -3.35
C LEU A 50 -14.64 -15.02 -4.31
N ALA A 51 -15.82 -15.65 -4.32
CA ALA A 51 -16.09 -16.77 -5.23
C ALA A 51 -16.05 -16.37 -6.73
N GLU A 52 -16.29 -15.11 -7.06
CA GLU A 52 -16.13 -14.60 -8.44
C GLU A 52 -14.66 -14.28 -8.74
N MET A 53 -13.93 -13.74 -7.76
CA MET A 53 -12.50 -13.49 -7.88
C MET A 53 -11.69 -14.78 -8.05
N ASP A 54 -11.98 -15.82 -7.28
CA ASP A 54 -11.27 -17.10 -7.38
C ASP A 54 -11.52 -17.82 -8.70
N ARG A 55 -12.73 -17.66 -9.28
CA ARG A 55 -13.07 -18.28 -10.57
C ARG A 55 -12.37 -17.64 -11.76
N ASN A 56 -12.13 -16.33 -11.70
CA ASN A 56 -11.60 -15.57 -12.83
C ASN A 56 -10.13 -15.14 -12.62
N GLY A 57 -9.60 -15.27 -11.40
CA GLY A 57 -8.23 -14.89 -11.05
C GLY A 57 -7.93 -13.42 -11.35
N ASP A 58 -6.72 -13.17 -11.85
CA ASP A 58 -6.23 -11.82 -12.21
C ASP A 58 -6.88 -11.25 -13.49
N ALA A 59 -7.71 -12.01 -14.20
CA ALA A 59 -8.38 -11.58 -15.43
C ALA A 59 -9.58 -10.62 -15.18
N LEU A 60 -9.76 -10.17 -13.94
CA LEU A 60 -10.85 -9.27 -13.52
C LEU A 60 -10.43 -7.80 -13.61
N VAL A 61 -9.96 -7.39 -14.77
CA VAL A 61 -9.77 -5.98 -15.09
C VAL A 61 -10.80 -5.56 -16.13
N ASP A 62 -11.32 -4.34 -16.00
CA ASP A 62 -12.22 -3.79 -17.02
C ASP A 62 -11.41 -3.27 -18.21
N ALA A 63 -12.10 -2.69 -19.19
CA ALA A 63 -11.49 -2.06 -20.35
C ALA A 63 -10.48 -0.94 -20.00
N HIS A 64 -10.44 -0.47 -18.75
CA HIS A 64 -9.50 0.55 -18.25
C HIS A 64 -8.50 -0.03 -17.25
N GLY A 65 -8.35 -1.36 -17.18
CA GLY A 65 -7.43 -1.98 -16.23
C GLY A 65 -7.89 -1.90 -14.77
N MET A 66 -9.12 -1.45 -14.49
CA MET A 66 -9.59 -1.30 -13.11
C MET A 66 -9.99 -2.66 -12.54
N THR A 67 -9.30 -3.09 -11.48
CA THR A 67 -9.65 -4.26 -10.67
C THR A 67 -10.85 -4.00 -9.73
N PRO A 68 -11.43 -5.03 -9.08
CA PRO A 68 -12.48 -4.86 -8.08
C PRO A 68 -12.13 -3.89 -6.95
N PHE A 69 -10.85 -3.84 -6.55
CA PHE A 69 -10.32 -2.90 -5.58
C PHE A 69 -10.56 -1.44 -5.99
N HIS A 70 -10.24 -1.10 -7.24
CA HIS A 70 -10.43 0.25 -7.77
C HIS A 70 -11.92 0.65 -7.80
N ILE A 71 -12.80 -0.25 -8.26
CA ILE A 71 -14.24 0.02 -8.32
C ILE A 71 -14.80 0.27 -6.92
N LEU A 72 -14.45 -0.60 -5.95
CA LEU A 72 -14.91 -0.46 -4.59
C LEU A 72 -14.39 0.83 -3.96
N ALA A 73 -13.12 1.18 -4.19
CA ALA A 73 -12.52 2.42 -3.71
C ALA A 73 -13.12 3.68 -4.34
N THR A 74 -13.65 3.62 -5.56
CA THR A 74 -14.33 4.75 -6.21
C THR A 74 -15.80 4.89 -5.82
N SER A 75 -16.38 3.88 -5.18
CA SER A 75 -17.79 3.89 -4.83
C SER A 75 -18.16 5.03 -3.87
N ALA A 76 -19.23 5.75 -4.21
CA ALA A 76 -19.83 6.75 -3.32
C ALA A 76 -20.31 6.14 -2.00
N MET A 77 -20.74 4.88 -2.01
CA MET A 77 -21.11 4.11 -0.82
C MET A 77 -20.02 3.08 -0.53
N LEU A 78 -18.91 3.55 0.05
CA LEU A 78 -17.78 2.71 0.39
C LEU A 78 -18.19 1.60 1.38
N ARG A 79 -18.19 0.35 0.89
CA ARG A 79 -18.47 -0.86 1.67
C ARG A 79 -17.18 -1.37 2.31
N THR A 80 -16.93 -0.91 3.53
CA THR A 80 -15.70 -1.22 4.28
C THR A 80 -15.54 -2.70 4.58
N ASP A 81 -16.66 -3.41 4.76
CA ASP A 81 -16.69 -4.86 4.96
C ASP A 81 -16.24 -5.63 3.71
N LEU A 82 -16.69 -5.20 2.53
CA LEU A 82 -16.29 -5.83 1.27
C LEU A 82 -14.84 -5.51 0.95
N LEU A 83 -14.47 -4.22 0.98
CA LEU A 83 -13.12 -3.81 0.62
C LEU A 83 -12.08 -4.29 1.63
N GLY A 84 -12.38 -4.22 2.92
CA GLY A 84 -11.53 -4.76 3.98
C GLY A 84 -11.33 -6.26 3.84
N GLY A 85 -12.41 -7.02 3.62
CA GLY A 85 -12.30 -8.46 3.40
C GLY A 85 -11.48 -8.84 2.16
N LEU A 86 -11.58 -8.09 1.06
CA LEU A 86 -10.72 -8.29 -0.11
C LEU A 86 -9.25 -7.95 0.20
N ILE A 87 -9.02 -6.88 0.96
CA ILE A 87 -7.67 -6.49 1.37
C ILE A 87 -7.05 -7.57 2.24
N ASP A 88 -7.82 -8.21 3.12
CA ASP A 88 -7.32 -9.28 3.99
C ASP A 88 -6.97 -10.55 3.17
N GLU A 89 -7.81 -10.93 2.21
CA GLU A 89 -7.68 -12.18 1.45
C GLU A 89 -6.57 -12.14 0.37
N TYR A 90 -6.43 -11.04 -0.38
CA TYR A 90 -5.57 -11.03 -1.58
C TYR A 90 -4.16 -10.52 -1.32
N SER A 91 -3.16 -10.94 -2.10
CA SER A 91 -1.77 -10.50 -1.93
C SER A 91 -1.56 -8.98 -2.13
N MET A 92 -0.44 -8.46 -1.63
CA MET A 92 -0.06 -7.06 -1.87
C MET A 92 0.18 -6.74 -3.35
N ALA A 93 0.56 -7.73 -4.17
CA ALA A 93 0.71 -7.55 -5.61
C ALA A 93 -0.64 -7.19 -6.26
N SER A 94 -1.72 -7.89 -5.88
CA SER A 94 -3.07 -7.64 -6.36
C SER A 94 -3.61 -6.28 -5.91
N ILE A 95 -3.34 -5.89 -4.66
CA ILE A 95 -3.76 -4.59 -4.10
C ILE A 95 -3.02 -3.41 -4.76
N SER A 96 -1.75 -3.61 -5.12
CA SER A 96 -0.88 -2.58 -5.71
C SER A 96 -0.96 -2.54 -7.24
N GLN A 97 -1.85 -3.32 -7.84
CA GLN A 97 -2.08 -3.30 -9.28
C GLN A 97 -2.52 -1.90 -9.72
N LYS A 98 -1.94 -1.42 -10.82
CA LYS A 98 -2.29 -0.15 -11.43
C LYS A 98 -3.29 -0.35 -12.56
N ASP A 99 -4.21 0.58 -12.70
CA ASP A 99 -5.11 0.67 -13.85
C ASP A 99 -4.38 1.16 -15.12
N SER A 100 -5.11 1.34 -16.22
CA SER A 100 -4.55 1.84 -17.49
C SER A 100 -3.99 3.27 -17.42
N HIS A 101 -4.33 4.03 -16.37
CA HIS A 101 -3.83 5.39 -16.12
C HIS A 101 -2.68 5.41 -15.12
N GLY A 102 -2.19 4.25 -14.68
CA GLY A 102 -1.12 4.14 -13.70
C GLY A 102 -1.57 4.46 -12.27
N LYS A 103 -2.88 4.46 -11.98
CA LYS A 103 -3.47 4.71 -10.66
C LYS A 103 -3.71 3.40 -9.94
N MET A 104 -3.38 3.36 -8.65
CA MET A 104 -3.68 2.25 -7.75
C MET A 104 -5.00 2.51 -7.01
N MET A 105 -5.56 1.49 -6.36
CA MET A 105 -6.73 1.65 -5.48
C MET A 105 -6.58 2.79 -4.46
N MET A 106 -5.39 2.95 -3.88
CA MET A 106 -5.11 4.00 -2.90
C MET A 106 -5.37 5.41 -3.48
N ASP A 107 -5.02 5.67 -4.75
CA ASP A 107 -5.26 6.97 -5.38
C ASP A 107 -6.75 7.32 -5.39
N TYR A 108 -7.60 6.34 -5.64
CA TYR A 108 -9.05 6.51 -5.61
C TYR A 108 -9.60 6.68 -4.19
N LEU A 109 -9.06 5.96 -3.21
CA LEU A 109 -9.43 6.14 -1.81
C LEU A 109 -9.10 7.54 -1.29
N LEU A 110 -7.94 8.09 -1.65
CA LEU A 110 -7.55 9.45 -1.28
C LEU A 110 -8.56 10.48 -1.79
N ALA A 111 -9.08 10.28 -3.01
CA ALA A 111 -10.10 11.12 -3.63
C ALA A 111 -11.54 10.84 -3.15
N ASN A 112 -11.78 9.71 -2.47
CA ASN A 112 -13.11 9.31 -2.03
C ASN A 112 -13.61 10.18 -0.86
N ARG A 113 -14.77 10.81 -1.02
CA ARG A 113 -15.35 11.73 -0.04
C ARG A 113 -16.17 11.05 1.07
N SER A 114 -16.26 9.72 1.06
CA SER A 114 -16.92 8.97 2.12
C SER A 114 -16.19 9.20 3.46
N SER A 115 -16.96 9.39 4.54
CA SER A 115 -16.42 9.40 5.91
C SER A 115 -15.80 8.06 6.33
N LYS A 116 -15.98 7.01 5.52
CA LYS A 116 -15.36 5.69 5.72
C LYS A 116 -14.02 5.54 4.99
N ALA A 117 -13.67 6.45 4.09
CA ALA A 117 -12.39 6.38 3.37
C ALA A 117 -11.16 6.39 4.31
N PRO A 118 -11.12 7.22 5.39
CA PRO A 118 -9.99 7.26 6.32
C PRO A 118 -9.65 5.89 6.93
N SER A 119 -10.66 5.15 7.40
CA SER A 119 -10.42 3.84 8.02
C SER A 119 -9.88 2.80 7.04
N ILE A 120 -10.33 2.83 5.79
CA ILE A 120 -9.79 1.94 4.74
C ILE A 120 -8.39 2.37 4.33
N ILE A 121 -8.11 3.67 4.23
CA ILE A 121 -6.75 4.16 3.96
C ILE A 121 -5.79 3.64 5.03
N LYS A 122 -6.15 3.75 6.31
CA LYS A 122 -5.36 3.22 7.43
C LYS A 122 -5.15 1.71 7.29
N LEU A 123 -6.20 0.94 7.03
CA LEU A 123 -6.12 -0.51 6.81
C LEU A 123 -5.13 -0.87 5.69
N VAL A 124 -5.26 -0.22 4.53
CA VAL A 124 -4.38 -0.47 3.38
C VAL A 124 -2.93 -0.10 3.70
N LEU A 125 -2.69 1.04 4.34
CA LEU A 125 -1.35 1.46 4.73
C LEU A 125 -0.72 0.54 5.76
N GLY A 126 -1.50 0.12 6.76
CA GLY A 126 -1.07 -0.86 7.75
C GLY A 126 -0.59 -2.14 7.07
N ARG A 127 -1.34 -2.63 6.07
CA ARG A 127 -0.96 -3.84 5.33
C ARG A 127 0.25 -3.65 4.42
N ILE A 128 0.34 -2.53 3.69
CA ILE A 128 1.52 -2.21 2.88
C ILE A 128 2.76 -2.19 3.76
N PHE A 129 2.71 -1.47 4.89
CA PHE A 129 3.86 -1.31 5.75
C PHE A 129 4.21 -2.59 6.50
N ASP A 130 3.21 -3.39 6.88
CA ASP A 130 3.44 -4.70 7.47
C ASP A 130 4.16 -5.63 6.50
N ALA A 131 3.76 -5.68 5.23
CA ALA A 131 4.43 -6.49 4.22
C ALA A 131 5.85 -5.99 3.91
N GLU A 132 6.05 -4.68 3.88
CA GLU A 132 7.36 -4.06 3.58
C GLU A 132 8.36 -4.21 4.73
N ILE A 133 7.89 -4.15 5.99
CA ILE A 133 8.73 -4.09 7.19
C ILE A 133 8.81 -5.46 7.90
N SER A 134 7.98 -6.45 7.55
CA SER A 134 8.00 -7.77 8.22
C SER A 134 9.35 -8.48 8.21
N GLY A 135 10.23 -8.12 7.27
CA GLY A 135 11.60 -8.65 7.19
C GLY A 135 12.68 -7.81 7.88
N TRP A 136 12.34 -6.65 8.43
CA TRP A 136 13.34 -5.72 9.00
C TRP A 136 13.64 -6.07 10.46
N GLY A 137 14.90 -5.88 10.87
CA GLY A 137 15.37 -6.23 12.21
C GLY A 137 14.93 -5.29 13.34
N LEU A 138 14.11 -4.27 13.06
CA LEU A 138 13.83 -3.15 13.97
C LEU A 138 12.33 -2.93 14.25
N PRO A 139 11.75 -3.66 15.22
CA PRO A 139 10.32 -3.55 15.59
C PRO A 139 9.86 -2.14 15.99
N LYS A 140 10.79 -1.31 16.48
CA LYS A 140 10.51 0.07 16.89
C LYS A 140 9.98 0.92 15.73
N TRP A 141 10.53 0.76 14.52
CA TRP A 141 10.12 1.55 13.37
C TRP A 141 8.71 1.19 12.90
N LYS A 142 8.37 -0.11 12.93
CA LYS A 142 7.00 -0.58 12.71
C LYS A 142 6.03 0.10 13.68
N SER A 143 6.35 0.09 14.98
CA SER A 143 5.50 0.74 15.98
C SER A 143 5.32 2.24 15.76
N ILE A 144 6.37 2.95 15.31
CA ILE A 144 6.29 4.39 15.01
C ILE A 144 5.36 4.63 13.83
N LEU A 145 5.57 3.92 12.70
CA LEU A 145 4.76 4.11 11.50
C LEU A 145 3.29 3.72 11.73
N CYS A 146 3.02 2.60 12.41
CA CYS A 146 1.67 2.22 12.78
C CYS A 146 1.03 3.27 13.70
N GLY A 147 1.77 3.77 14.70
CA GLY A 147 1.30 4.84 15.57
C GLY A 147 0.89 6.10 14.81
N GLU A 148 1.71 6.51 13.84
CA GLU A 148 1.43 7.67 12.99
C GLU A 148 0.24 7.46 12.03
N ILE A 149 0.09 6.26 11.47
CA ILE A 149 -1.08 5.92 10.65
C ILE A 149 -2.35 6.07 11.49
N GLU A 150 -2.34 5.54 12.72
CA GLU A 150 -3.51 5.55 13.60
C GLU A 150 -3.83 6.94 14.15
N SER A 151 -2.81 7.70 14.57
CA SER A 151 -2.97 8.98 15.25
C SER A 151 -3.17 10.17 14.31
N SER A 152 -2.99 10.01 13.00
CA SER A 152 -3.01 11.16 12.10
C SER A 152 -4.44 11.62 11.77
N GLU A 153 -4.78 12.84 12.19
CA GLU A 153 -6.08 13.46 11.92
C GLU A 153 -6.25 13.85 10.44
N CYS A 154 -5.16 13.98 9.67
CA CYS A 154 -5.23 14.44 8.28
C CYS A 154 -5.96 13.47 7.35
N TRP A 155 -6.18 12.22 7.77
CA TRP A 155 -6.99 11.26 7.01
C TRP A 155 -8.44 11.73 6.88
N GLU A 156 -8.95 12.43 7.89
CA GLU A 156 -10.28 13.04 7.89
C GLU A 156 -10.35 14.31 7.01
N GLY A 157 -9.20 14.83 6.59
CA GLY A 157 -9.10 16.02 5.75
C GLY A 157 -9.47 15.80 4.29
N ASP A 158 -9.22 16.84 3.49
CA ASP A 158 -9.36 16.77 2.04
C ASP A 158 -8.30 15.88 1.37
N MET A 159 -8.48 15.62 0.07
CA MET A 159 -7.55 14.82 -0.72
C MET A 159 -6.10 15.31 -0.59
N GLN A 160 -5.88 16.63 -0.56
CA GLN A 160 -4.54 17.20 -0.49
C GLN A 160 -3.87 16.95 0.86
N SER A 161 -4.64 17.02 1.96
CA SER A 161 -4.17 16.73 3.31
C SER A 161 -3.83 15.25 3.46
N ARG A 162 -4.68 14.36 2.95
CA ARG A 162 -4.41 12.92 2.90
C ARG A 162 -3.16 12.61 2.09
N LEU A 163 -3.01 13.23 0.91
CA LEU A 163 -1.84 13.05 0.05
C LEU A 163 -0.54 13.51 0.71
N ARG A 164 -0.56 14.67 1.39
CA ARG A 164 0.60 15.14 2.17
C ARG A 164 1.01 14.14 3.26
N CYS A 165 0.03 13.60 3.99
CA CYS A 165 0.31 12.59 5.00
C CYS A 165 0.85 11.29 4.44
N LEU A 166 0.25 10.82 3.35
CA LEU A 166 0.74 9.65 2.64
C LEU A 166 2.19 9.85 2.20
N HIS A 167 2.51 11.01 1.64
CA HIS A 167 3.87 11.34 1.23
C HIS A 167 4.85 11.33 2.41
N GLY A 168 4.51 12.00 3.52
CA GLY A 168 5.36 12.01 4.71
C GLY A 168 5.59 10.63 5.33
N LEU A 169 4.61 9.72 5.25
CA LEU A 169 4.80 8.34 5.65
C LEU A 169 5.76 7.58 4.73
N TYR A 170 5.61 7.73 3.41
CA TYR A 170 6.52 7.09 2.45
C TYR A 170 7.94 7.64 2.50
N GLU A 171 8.12 8.94 2.71
CA GLU A 171 9.43 9.54 2.92
C GLU A 171 10.13 8.92 4.14
N ARG A 172 9.41 8.76 5.26
CA ARG A 172 9.94 8.09 6.45
C ARG A 172 10.25 6.62 6.22
N LEU A 173 9.35 5.89 5.57
CA LEU A 173 9.59 4.49 5.19
C LEU A 173 10.85 4.36 4.33
N PHE A 174 11.06 5.27 3.39
CA PHE A 174 12.24 5.29 2.54
C PHE A 174 13.53 5.55 3.33
N VAL A 175 13.51 6.50 4.27
CA VAL A 175 14.64 6.74 5.18
C VAL A 175 14.95 5.48 5.99
N TYR A 176 13.94 4.86 6.60
CA TYR A 176 14.13 3.64 7.38
C TYR A 176 14.69 2.48 6.55
N ARG A 177 14.17 2.29 5.33
CA ARG A 177 14.69 1.29 4.38
C ARG A 177 16.18 1.50 4.10
N LYS A 178 16.60 2.75 3.87
CA LYS A 178 18.00 3.07 3.62
C LYS A 178 18.88 2.75 4.83
N VAL A 179 18.44 3.10 6.03
CA VAL A 179 19.19 2.80 7.26
C VAL A 179 19.31 1.29 7.43
N GLU A 180 18.24 0.51 7.27
CA GLU A 180 18.31 -0.96 7.35
C GLU A 180 19.29 -1.55 6.34
N GLN A 181 19.21 -1.11 5.08
CA GLN A 181 20.10 -1.58 4.01
C GLN A 181 21.57 -1.29 4.33
N MET A 182 21.87 -0.08 4.81
CA MET A 182 23.23 0.29 5.24
C MET A 182 23.71 -0.57 6.40
N SER A 183 22.87 -0.76 7.43
CA SER A 183 23.25 -1.57 8.59
C SER A 183 23.47 -3.05 8.25
N LEU A 184 22.71 -3.60 7.29
CA LEU A 184 22.94 -4.95 6.77
C LEU A 184 24.25 -5.07 5.98
N LEU A 185 24.60 -4.07 5.17
CA LEU A 185 25.87 -4.01 4.45
C LEU A 185 27.06 -3.91 5.41
N GLU A 186 26.96 -3.05 6.43
CA GLU A 186 27.97 -2.91 7.48
C GLU A 186 28.17 -4.24 8.22
N LEU A 187 27.08 -4.92 8.60
CA LEU A 187 27.14 -6.23 9.23
C LEU A 187 27.82 -7.28 8.34
N ALA A 188 27.51 -7.29 7.04
CA ALA A 188 28.13 -8.20 6.08
C ALA A 188 29.64 -7.94 5.93
N ALA A 189 30.04 -6.67 5.78
CA ALA A 189 31.45 -6.27 5.68
C ALA A 189 32.23 -6.65 6.95
N TRP A 190 31.63 -6.43 8.13
CA TRP A 190 32.22 -6.83 9.40
C TRP A 190 32.43 -8.35 9.49
N LYS A 191 31.42 -9.16 9.11
CA LYS A 191 31.54 -10.63 9.12
C LYS A 191 32.64 -11.16 8.19
N ILE A 192 32.79 -10.59 7.00
CA ILE A 192 33.86 -10.96 6.06
C ILE A 192 35.23 -10.72 6.69
N ARG A 193 35.41 -9.57 7.35
CA ARG A 193 36.67 -9.21 7.99
C ARG A 193 36.98 -10.02 9.25
N MET A 194 35.97 -10.35 10.05
CA MET A 194 36.15 -11.27 11.18
C MET A 194 36.61 -12.65 10.71
N GLY A 195 36.12 -13.12 9.56
CA GLY A 195 36.56 -14.37 8.93
C GLY A 195 38.02 -14.35 8.45
N SER A 196 38.62 -13.18 8.25
CA SER A 196 40.02 -13.04 7.80
C SER A 196 41.05 -12.99 8.92
N GLY A 197 40.64 -13.06 10.20
CA GLY A 197 41.56 -13.14 11.35
C GLY A 197 42.23 -11.84 11.77
N GLU A 198 41.94 -10.70 11.14
CA GLU A 198 42.43 -9.38 11.54
C GLU A 198 41.39 -8.64 12.37
N VAL A 199 41.55 -8.55 13.70
CA VAL A 199 40.63 -7.73 14.51
C VAL A 199 41.33 -6.99 15.64
N ASP A 200 41.58 -5.70 15.42
CA ASP A 200 41.69 -4.71 16.48
C ASP A 200 40.28 -4.15 16.77
N ARG A 201 39.83 -4.23 18.02
CA ARG A 201 38.42 -4.01 18.42
C ARG A 201 38.03 -2.54 18.57
N GLU A 202 39.01 -1.65 18.72
CA GLU A 202 38.76 -0.30 19.25
C GLU A 202 38.55 0.77 18.16
N CYS A 203 38.98 0.51 16.92
CA CYS A 203 38.88 1.49 15.83
C CYS A 203 37.51 1.59 15.13
N TYR A 204 36.52 0.74 15.48
CA TYR A 204 35.39 0.50 14.58
C TYR A 204 34.03 0.98 15.10
N ARG A 205 34.02 2.00 15.97
CA ARG A 205 32.92 2.99 15.99
C ARG A 205 33.04 3.87 14.73
N LEU A 206 32.77 3.31 13.55
CA LEU A 206 32.84 4.05 12.29
C LEU A 206 31.49 4.70 11.94
N ILE A 207 31.45 6.03 12.06
CA ILE A 207 30.97 7.05 11.10
C ILE A 207 29.62 6.84 10.35
N CYS A 208 28.69 5.98 10.77
CA CYS A 208 27.36 5.99 10.13
C CYS A 208 26.34 6.93 10.78
N GLY A 209 26.69 7.60 11.89
CA GLY A 209 25.75 8.46 12.63
C GLY A 209 24.49 7.72 13.11
N SER A 210 24.47 6.40 12.96
CA SER A 210 23.43 5.52 13.43
C SER A 210 23.75 5.15 14.88
N ASP A 211 23.03 5.76 15.81
CA ASP A 211 22.96 5.29 17.20
C ASP A 211 22.28 3.92 17.32
N ALA A 212 21.78 3.35 16.20
CA ALA A 212 21.19 2.03 16.16
C ALA A 212 22.26 0.97 16.00
N VAL A 213 22.84 0.54 17.13
CA VAL A 213 23.44 -0.81 17.21
C VAL A 213 22.30 -1.80 16.95
N ILE A 214 22.35 -2.54 15.85
CA ILE A 214 21.40 -3.64 15.62
C ILE A 214 21.50 -4.59 16.83
N GLY A 215 20.46 -4.64 17.66
CA GLY A 215 20.47 -5.41 18.91
C GLY A 215 20.80 -6.89 18.72
N ASN A 216 20.44 -7.46 17.56
CA ASN A 216 20.75 -8.85 17.19
C ASN A 216 22.24 -9.10 16.94
N VAL A 217 23.05 -8.05 16.75
CA VAL A 217 24.51 -8.15 16.63
C VAL A 217 25.17 -8.03 18.01
N LYS A 218 24.49 -7.44 19.00
CA LYS A 218 25.01 -7.26 20.36
C LYS A 218 25.43 -8.57 21.02
N TRP A 219 24.71 -9.67 20.78
CA TRP A 219 25.09 -11.01 21.27
C TRP A 219 26.38 -11.55 20.65
N TYR A 220 26.60 -11.27 19.36
CA TYR A 220 27.85 -11.61 18.68
C TYR A 220 29.02 -10.72 19.13
N LEU A 221 28.74 -9.48 19.53
CA LEU A 221 29.74 -8.53 20.03
C LEU A 221 30.14 -8.78 21.50
N SER A 222 29.27 -9.40 22.30
CA SER A 222 29.50 -9.66 23.73
C SER A 222 30.09 -11.03 24.03
N ARG A 223 30.20 -11.93 23.05
CA ARG A 223 31.02 -13.14 23.15
C ARG A 223 32.45 -12.81 22.72
N ALA A 224 33.27 -12.37 23.67
CA ALA A 224 34.71 -12.59 23.54
C ALA A 224 34.94 -14.11 23.41
N PRO A 225 35.90 -14.57 22.58
CA PRO A 225 36.34 -15.96 22.66
C PRO A 225 36.96 -16.12 24.04
N HIS A 226 36.23 -16.71 24.97
CA HIS A 226 36.85 -17.27 26.15
C HIS A 226 37.74 -18.41 25.68
N ASP A 227 39.01 -18.31 26.07
CA ASP A 227 40.07 -19.29 25.95
C ASP A 227 39.51 -20.73 25.96
N GLN A 228 39.57 -21.38 24.81
CA GLN A 228 39.67 -22.83 24.75
C GLN A 228 41.16 -23.13 24.63
N SER A 229 41.76 -23.28 25.82
CA SER A 229 43.07 -23.91 26.07
C SER A 229 43.09 -25.35 25.56
#